data_AF-A0A9P0A6Z1-F1
#
_entry.id   AF-A0A9P0A6Z1-F1
#
_cell.length_a   1.000
_cell.length_b   1.000
_cell.length_c   1.000
_cell.angle_alpha   90.00
_cell.angle_beta   90.00
_cell.angle_gamma   90.00
#
_symmetry.space_group_name_H-M   'P 1'
#
loop_
_entity.id
_entity.type
_entity.pdbx_description
1 polymer ?
#
loop_
_entity_poly.entity_id
_entity_poly.type
_entity_poly.pdbx_seq_one_letter_code
_entity_poly.pdbx_strand_id
1 'polypeptide(L)'
;MDEVRKGSKTVDRQELRKGISNVRKWDRMRCVNESEDSSRRGSAAAGSIPLESSKAALTAYHRYMSEVAVLLGANVSTVSAELLEMLNFEINLANVSLAEVDRHDSSSQYTKLTVRELQQLVPQLNWLELLSTFLEASINENELVVSYSMPYFIEMGKLFKRTDRR
;
A
#
# COMPACT_ATOMS: atom_id res chain seq x y z
N MET A 1 36.30 -27.91 -27.69
CA MET A 1 37.15 -26.83 -28.25
C MET A 1 36.20 -25.77 -28.78
N ASP A 2 35.31 -25.23 -27.94
CA ASP A 2 35.53 -24.18 -26.89
C ASP A 2 35.64 -22.82 -27.60
N GLU A 3 34.78 -21.83 -27.39
CA GLU A 3 34.60 -21.11 -26.12
C GLU A 3 33.28 -20.30 -26.13
N VAL A 4 32.50 -20.43 -25.05
CA VAL A 4 31.39 -19.54 -24.69
C VAL A 4 31.93 -18.40 -23.83
N ARG A 5 32.03 -17.19 -24.38
CA ARG A 5 32.48 -16.00 -23.64
C ARG A 5 31.33 -15.43 -22.80
N LYS A 6 31.25 -15.85 -21.53
CA LYS A 6 30.41 -15.21 -20.51
C LYS A 6 30.96 -13.82 -20.17
N GLY A 7 30.22 -12.77 -20.52
CA GLY A 7 30.46 -11.41 -20.04
C GLY A 7 29.94 -11.25 -18.60
N SER A 8 30.82 -11.42 -17.61
CA SER A 8 30.53 -11.10 -16.21
C SER A 8 30.62 -9.58 -16.02
N LYS A 9 29.50 -8.90 -15.75
CA LYS A 9 29.50 -7.52 -15.28
C LYS A 9 29.83 -7.52 -13.79
N THR A 10 31.09 -7.30 -13.47
CA THR A 10 31.54 -7.05 -12.10
C THR A 10 31.00 -5.71 -11.63
N VAL A 11 30.09 -5.73 -10.64
CA VAL A 11 29.63 -4.54 -9.92
C VAL A 11 30.84 -3.91 -9.22
N ASP A 12 31.13 -2.65 -9.56
CA ASP A 12 32.28 -1.92 -9.07
C ASP A 12 32.20 -1.70 -7.55
N ARG A 13 33.16 -2.26 -6.82
CA ARG A 13 33.29 -2.13 -5.36
C ARG A 13 33.45 -0.67 -4.91
N GLN A 14 33.87 0.24 -5.79
CA GLN A 14 33.99 1.65 -5.46
C GLN A 14 32.63 2.38 -5.42
N GLU A 15 31.66 1.99 -6.25
CA GLU A 15 30.29 2.53 -6.24
C GLU A 15 29.56 2.18 -4.93
N LEU A 16 29.69 0.92 -4.48
CA LEU A 16 29.09 0.45 -3.21
C LEU A 16 29.68 1.17 -1.99
N ARG A 17 30.97 1.57 -2.03
CA ARG A 17 31.61 2.30 -0.93
C ARG A 17 31.13 3.75 -0.83
N LYS A 18 30.77 4.39 -1.95
CA LYS A 18 30.18 5.73 -1.97
C LYS A 18 28.76 5.73 -1.37
N GLY A 19 27.98 4.68 -1.66
CA GLY A 19 26.66 4.48 -1.03
C GLY A 19 26.74 4.34 0.50
N ILE A 20 27.66 3.52 1.00
CA ILE A 20 27.84 3.26 2.45
C ILE A 20 28.37 4.50 3.20
N SER A 21 29.23 5.31 2.56
CA SER A 21 29.75 6.53 3.17
C SER A 21 28.66 7.59 3.40
N ASN A 22 27.61 7.60 2.57
CA ASN A 22 26.48 8.49 2.77
C ASN A 22 25.70 8.07 4.02
N VAL A 23 25.37 6.78 4.17
CA VAL A 23 24.61 6.22 5.31
C VAL A 23 25.18 6.62 6.68
N ARG A 24 26.52 6.62 6.84
CA ARG A 24 27.17 7.00 8.10
C ARG A 24 27.13 8.50 8.41
N LYS A 25 26.98 9.36 7.40
CA LYS A 25 26.80 10.80 7.59
C LYS A 25 25.38 11.12 8.09
N TRP A 26 24.39 10.29 7.70
CA TRP A 26 22.98 10.46 8.08
C TRP A 26 22.66 9.97 9.50
N ASP A 27 23.35 8.97 10.04
CA ASP A 27 23.15 8.51 11.43
C ASP A 27 23.51 9.59 12.47
N ARG A 28 24.51 10.44 12.17
CA ARG A 28 24.93 11.53 13.08
C ARG A 28 23.89 12.64 13.20
N MET A 29 22.97 12.75 12.22
CA MET A 29 21.92 13.77 12.19
C MET A 29 20.64 13.31 12.91
N ARG A 30 20.52 12.01 13.21
CA ARG A 30 19.35 11.41 13.91
C ARG A 30 19.31 11.77 15.40
N CYS A 31 20.46 11.91 16.06
CA CYS A 31 20.54 12.10 17.51
C CYS A 31 20.25 13.52 18.02
N VAL A 32 20.26 14.55 17.15
CA VAL A 32 20.11 15.94 17.60
C VAL A 32 18.63 16.33 17.78
N ASN A 33 17.70 15.66 17.10
CA ASN A 33 16.28 16.03 17.12
C ASN A 33 15.43 15.26 18.15
N GLU A 34 15.95 14.22 18.80
CA GLU A 34 15.19 13.43 19.80
C GLU A 34 15.10 14.10 21.18
N SER A 35 15.97 15.07 21.50
CA SER A 35 16.02 15.69 22.82
C SER A 35 14.99 16.80 23.06
N GLU A 36 14.32 17.31 22.03
CA GLU A 36 13.38 18.45 22.16
C GLU A 36 11.89 18.05 22.25
N ASP A 37 11.54 16.79 21.98
CA ASP A 37 10.13 16.36 21.81
C ASP A 37 9.46 15.85 23.11
N SER A 38 10.20 15.75 24.22
CA SER A 38 9.65 15.20 25.47
C SER A 38 8.68 16.13 26.22
N SER A 39 8.52 17.40 25.82
CA SER A 39 7.80 18.41 26.63
C SER A 39 6.38 18.78 26.16
N ARG A 40 5.82 18.18 25.09
CA ARG A 40 4.47 18.53 24.60
C ARG A 40 3.52 17.33 24.54
N ARG A 41 3.16 16.79 25.72
CA ARG A 41 1.97 15.94 25.87
C ARG A 41 0.86 16.74 26.52
N GLY A 42 -0.05 17.29 25.71
CA GLY A 42 -1.27 17.95 26.15
C GLY A 42 -2.43 17.64 25.22
N SER A 43 -3.41 16.90 25.75
CA SER A 43 -4.81 16.74 25.30
C SER A 43 -5.07 16.29 23.85
N ALA A 44 -5.22 14.98 23.65
CA ALA A 44 -5.75 14.40 22.42
C ALA A 44 -7.29 14.33 22.49
N ALA A 45 -7.95 15.11 21.63
CA ALA A 45 -9.36 14.89 21.29
C ALA A 45 -9.47 13.71 20.31
N ALA A 46 -10.53 12.93 20.48
CA ALA A 46 -10.79 11.66 19.83
C ALA A 46 -10.74 11.71 18.28
N GLY A 47 -10.20 10.64 17.68
CA GLY A 47 -10.49 10.26 16.29
C GLY A 47 -9.55 10.76 15.20
N SER A 48 -8.43 11.40 15.51
CA SER A 48 -7.46 11.83 14.49
C SER A 48 -6.08 11.20 14.73
N ILE A 49 -5.57 10.47 13.73
CA ILE A 49 -4.15 10.08 13.67
C ILE A 49 -3.33 11.37 13.81
N PRO A 50 -2.40 11.48 14.79
CA PRO A 50 -1.64 12.71 15.01
C PRO A 50 -0.95 13.19 13.73
N LEU A 51 -1.41 14.33 13.18
CA LEU A 51 -1.09 14.78 11.82
C LEU A 51 0.42 15.00 11.58
N GLU A 52 1.18 15.36 12.62
CA GLU A 52 2.61 15.67 12.47
C GLU A 52 3.50 14.42 12.46
N SER A 53 3.17 13.44 13.31
CA SER A 53 3.75 12.09 13.24
C SER A 53 3.34 11.40 11.93
N SER A 54 2.11 11.64 11.47
CA SER A 54 1.59 11.09 10.22
C SER A 54 2.38 11.56 9.00
N LYS A 55 2.68 12.87 8.87
CA LYS A 55 3.44 13.37 7.73
C LYS A 55 4.89 12.86 7.70
N ALA A 56 5.55 12.84 8.87
CA ALA A 56 6.89 12.27 8.99
C ALA A 56 6.89 10.77 8.67
N ALA A 57 5.89 10.03 9.14
CA ALA A 57 5.72 8.60 8.85
C ALA A 57 5.46 8.33 7.36
N LEU A 58 4.59 9.11 6.71
CA LEU A 58 4.33 8.99 5.27
C LEU A 58 5.59 9.29 4.45
N THR A 59 6.37 10.29 4.86
CA THR A 59 7.65 10.62 4.20
C THR A 59 8.67 9.49 4.37
N ALA A 60 8.77 8.92 5.57
CA ALA A 60 9.66 7.79 5.84
C ALA A 60 9.23 6.53 5.07
N TYR A 61 7.93 6.28 4.96
CA TYR A 61 7.36 5.17 4.21
C TYR A 61 7.58 5.32 2.71
N HIS A 62 7.36 6.50 2.14
CA HIS A 62 7.69 6.79 0.73
C HIS A 62 9.17 6.56 0.41
N ARG A 63 10.07 7.00 1.31
CA ARG A 63 11.50 6.74 1.19
C ARG A 63 11.80 5.24 1.21
N TYR A 64 11.21 4.52 2.15
CA TYR A 64 11.38 3.07 2.27
C TYR A 64 10.93 2.32 1.01
N MET A 65 9.74 2.61 0.48
CA MET A 65 9.25 2.01 -0.76
C MET A 65 10.20 2.28 -1.93
N SER A 66 10.71 3.51 -2.04
CA SER A 66 11.66 3.89 -3.10
C SER A 66 12.98 3.14 -3.00
N GLU A 67 13.54 3.01 -1.80
CA GLU A 67 14.79 2.26 -1.58
C GLU A 67 14.61 0.77 -1.92
N VAL A 68 13.51 0.15 -1.49
CA VAL A 68 13.21 -1.26 -1.82
C VAL A 68 13.04 -1.45 -3.32
N ALA A 69 12.29 -0.57 -4.00
CA ALA A 69 12.08 -0.68 -5.43
C ALA A 69 13.39 -0.54 -6.23
N VAL A 70 14.29 0.37 -5.82
CA VAL A 70 15.63 0.48 -6.42
C VAL A 70 16.44 -0.80 -6.21
N LEU A 71 16.38 -1.42 -5.04
CA LEU A 71 17.06 -2.71 -4.77
C LEU A 71 16.52 -3.83 -5.67
N LEU A 72 15.23 -3.78 -6.03
CA LEU A 72 14.60 -4.71 -6.97
C LEU A 72 14.86 -4.38 -8.45
N GLY A 73 15.60 -3.31 -8.74
CA GLY A 73 16.02 -2.94 -10.09
C GLY A 73 15.21 -1.82 -10.75
N ALA A 74 14.36 -1.11 -9.99
CA ALA A 74 13.62 0.04 -10.51
C ALA A 74 14.54 1.23 -10.84
N ASN A 75 14.12 2.07 -11.79
CA ASN A 75 14.89 3.24 -12.19
C ASN A 75 14.81 4.35 -11.14
N VAL A 76 15.96 4.70 -10.55
CA VAL A 76 16.11 5.72 -9.49
C VAL A 76 15.47 7.06 -9.87
N SER A 77 15.47 7.44 -11.16
CA SER A 77 14.94 8.74 -11.59
C SER A 77 13.41 8.80 -11.66
N THR A 78 12.72 7.68 -11.86
CA THR A 78 11.25 7.64 -12.04
C THR A 78 10.52 7.02 -10.85
N VAL A 79 11.15 6.07 -10.18
CA VAL A 79 10.56 5.25 -9.11
C VAL A 79 9.96 6.08 -7.97
N SER A 80 10.63 7.18 -7.60
CA SER A 80 10.14 8.04 -6.52
C SER A 80 8.81 8.72 -6.86
N ALA A 81 8.58 9.07 -8.13
CA ALA A 81 7.34 9.70 -8.56
C ALA A 81 6.22 8.67 -8.69
N GLU A 82 6.52 7.52 -9.30
CA GLU A 82 5.58 6.39 -9.45
C GLU A 82 5.07 5.90 -8.09
N LEU A 83 5.98 5.73 -7.11
CA LEU A 83 5.60 5.31 -5.76
C LEU A 83 4.88 6.39 -4.96
N LEU A 84 4.99 7.66 -5.34
CA LEU A 84 4.18 8.72 -4.74
C LEU A 84 2.71 8.58 -5.18
N GLU A 85 2.47 8.20 -6.43
CA GLU A 85 1.12 7.91 -6.92
C GLU A 85 0.54 6.68 -6.22
N MET A 86 1.33 5.62 -6.05
CA MET A 86 0.96 4.45 -5.24
C MET A 86 0.62 4.82 -3.80
N LEU A 87 1.44 5.66 -3.15
CA LEU A 87 1.17 6.12 -1.79
C LEU A 87 -0.15 6.89 -1.70
N ASN A 88 -0.43 7.78 -2.66
CA ASN A 88 -1.69 8.51 -2.70
C ASN A 88 -2.89 7.56 -2.89
N PHE A 89 -2.73 6.50 -3.68
CA PHE A 89 -3.73 5.46 -3.80
C PHE A 89 -3.97 4.74 -2.46
N GLU A 90 -2.90 4.36 -1.74
CA GLU A 90 -3.00 3.72 -0.42
C GLU A 90 -3.68 4.63 0.62
N ILE A 91 -3.35 5.92 0.65
CA ILE A 91 -4.02 6.89 1.54
C ILE A 91 -5.52 6.94 1.23
N ASN A 92 -5.89 6.99 -0.04
CA ASN A 92 -7.29 6.99 -0.46
C ASN A 92 -8.00 5.69 -0.06
N LEU A 93 -7.34 4.54 -0.21
CA LEU A 93 -7.88 3.25 0.18
C LEU A 93 -8.05 3.15 1.70
N ALA A 94 -7.06 3.61 2.47
CA ALA A 94 -7.11 3.66 3.92
C ALA A 94 -8.25 4.54 4.44
N ASN A 95 -8.52 5.67 3.79
CA ASN A 95 -9.66 6.53 4.14
C ASN A 95 -11.00 5.80 3.94
N VAL A 96 -11.13 4.98 2.88
CA VAL A 96 -12.31 4.14 2.67
C VAL A 96 -12.45 3.08 3.78
N SER A 97 -11.34 2.47 4.21
CA SER A 97 -11.33 1.50 5.32
C SER A 97 -11.68 2.14 6.67
N LEU A 98 -11.16 3.33 6.97
CA LEU A 98 -11.46 4.03 8.23
C LEU A 98 -12.95 4.40 8.34
N ALA A 99 -13.55 4.84 7.24
CA ALA A 99 -14.98 5.13 7.19
C ALA A 99 -15.86 3.87 7.43
N GLU A 100 -15.34 2.67 7.19
CA GLU A 100 -16.02 1.42 7.55
C GLU A 100 -15.84 1.08 9.03
N VAL A 101 -14.63 1.25 9.58
CA VAL A 101 -14.31 0.93 10.98
C VAL A 101 -15.06 1.82 11.97
N ASP A 102 -15.27 3.08 11.63
CA ASP A 102 -16.00 4.05 12.48
C ASP A 102 -17.53 3.76 12.53
N ARG A 103 -18.03 2.85 11.69
CA ARG A 103 -19.43 2.39 11.75
C ARG A 103 -19.61 1.43 12.93
N HIS A 104 -19.84 1.99 14.11
CA HIS A 104 -20.08 1.24 15.36
C HIS A 104 -21.34 0.36 15.37
N ASP A 105 -22.23 0.46 14.38
CA ASP A 105 -23.42 -0.40 14.22
C ASP A 105 -23.09 -1.73 13.51
N SER A 106 -22.20 -2.52 14.09
CA SER A 106 -21.68 -3.78 13.55
C SER A 106 -22.70 -4.92 13.42
N SER A 107 -23.94 -4.74 13.92
CA SER A 107 -25.06 -5.69 13.71
C SER A 107 -25.77 -5.50 12.37
N SER A 108 -25.50 -4.42 11.64
CA SER A 108 -26.20 -4.05 10.40
C SER A 108 -25.46 -4.43 9.10
N GLN A 109 -24.24 -4.95 9.18
CA GLN A 109 -23.38 -5.16 8.00
C GLN A 109 -23.36 -6.60 7.49
N TYR A 110 -24.26 -7.48 7.97
CA TYR A 110 -24.42 -8.82 7.40
C TYR A 110 -25.22 -8.74 6.09
N THR A 111 -24.53 -8.67 4.96
CA THR A 111 -25.20 -8.72 3.64
C THR A 111 -24.99 -10.10 3.04
N LYS A 112 -26.09 -10.86 2.93
CA LYS A 112 -26.11 -12.12 2.19
C LYS A 112 -26.71 -11.85 0.81
N LEU A 113 -25.92 -12.12 -0.22
CA LEU A 113 -26.30 -11.89 -1.61
C LEU A 113 -25.69 -12.97 -2.51
N THR A 114 -26.22 -13.12 -3.71
CA THR A 114 -25.64 -14.00 -4.73
C THR A 114 -24.39 -13.38 -5.35
N VAL A 115 -23.51 -14.19 -5.92
CA VAL A 115 -22.35 -13.69 -6.69
C VAL A 115 -22.81 -12.77 -7.83
N ARG A 116 -23.96 -13.06 -8.46
CA ARG A 116 -24.56 -12.19 -9.48
C ARG A 116 -24.89 -10.80 -8.95
N GLU A 117 -25.55 -10.71 -7.80
CA GLU A 117 -25.86 -9.42 -7.17
C GLU A 117 -24.59 -8.68 -6.78
N LEU A 118 -23.57 -9.39 -6.29
CA LEU A 118 -22.28 -8.82 -5.94
C LEU A 118 -21.59 -8.21 -7.16
N GLN A 119 -21.65 -8.91 -8.30
CA GLN A 119 -21.13 -8.45 -9.58
C GLN A 119 -21.84 -7.19 -10.10
N GLN A 120 -23.13 -7.03 -9.81
CA GLN A 120 -23.89 -5.82 -10.18
C GLN A 120 -23.51 -4.62 -9.30
N LEU A 121 -23.30 -4.85 -8.00
CA LEU A 121 -22.93 -3.79 -7.06
C LEU A 121 -21.51 -3.27 -7.28
N VAL A 122 -20.57 -4.19 -7.55
CA VAL A 122 -19.16 -3.86 -7.76
C VAL A 122 -18.69 -4.49 -9.06
N PRO A 123 -19.00 -3.87 -10.22
CA PRO A 123 -18.67 -4.43 -11.52
C PRO A 123 -17.19 -4.28 -11.89
N GLN A 124 -16.39 -3.57 -11.08
CA GLN A 124 -14.97 -3.34 -11.35
C GLN A 124 -14.09 -4.57 -11.10
N LEU A 125 -14.62 -5.58 -10.40
CA LEU A 125 -13.95 -6.86 -10.17
C LEU A 125 -14.77 -7.99 -10.80
N ASN A 126 -14.09 -8.97 -11.38
CA ASN A 126 -14.73 -10.22 -11.79
C ASN A 126 -14.77 -11.19 -10.61
N TRP A 127 -15.88 -11.17 -9.85
CA TRP A 127 -15.99 -11.92 -8.61
C TRP A 127 -15.98 -13.43 -8.83
N LEU A 128 -16.57 -13.92 -9.92
CA LEU A 128 -16.55 -15.35 -10.25
C LEU A 128 -15.14 -15.84 -10.52
N GLU A 129 -14.37 -15.11 -11.34
CA GLU A 129 -12.99 -15.45 -11.65
C GLU A 129 -12.11 -15.40 -10.39
N LEU A 130 -12.27 -14.36 -9.58
CA LEU A 130 -11.56 -14.23 -8.31
C LEU A 130 -11.85 -15.42 -7.39
N LEU A 131 -13.13 -15.68 -7.10
CA LEU A 131 -13.53 -16.72 -6.16
C LEU A 131 -13.16 -18.12 -6.66
N SER A 132 -13.36 -18.41 -7.95
CA SER A 132 -13.00 -19.73 -8.52
C SER A 132 -11.50 -19.98 -8.51
N THR A 133 -10.68 -18.94 -8.72
CA THR A 133 -9.21 -19.05 -8.65
C THR A 133 -8.74 -19.32 -7.22
N PHE A 134 -9.34 -18.67 -6.23
CA PHE A 134 -8.90 -18.81 -4.83
C PHE A 134 -9.43 -20.06 -4.13
N LEU A 135 -10.63 -20.54 -4.47
CA LEU A 135 -11.30 -21.61 -3.73
C LEU A 135 -11.14 -23.00 -4.38
N GLU A 136 -10.43 -23.10 -5.52
CA GLU A 136 -10.24 -24.33 -6.30
C GLU A 136 -11.55 -25.12 -6.52
N ALA A 137 -12.67 -24.40 -6.59
CA ALA A 137 -14.02 -24.97 -6.65
C ALA A 137 -14.81 -24.34 -7.80
N SER A 138 -15.70 -25.13 -8.41
CA SER A 138 -16.63 -24.62 -9.42
C SER A 138 -17.72 -23.78 -8.75
N ILE A 139 -17.53 -22.47 -8.74
CA ILE A 139 -18.48 -21.51 -8.17
C ILE A 139 -19.36 -20.97 -9.29
N ASN A 140 -20.67 -20.93 -9.01
CA ASN A 140 -21.67 -20.44 -9.95
C ASN A 140 -22.21 -19.06 -9.52
N GLU A 141 -22.85 -18.35 -10.44
CA GLU A 141 -23.41 -17.01 -10.19
C GLU A 141 -24.48 -16.96 -9.08
N ASN A 142 -25.15 -18.09 -8.83
CA ASN A 142 -26.22 -18.20 -7.84
C ASN A 142 -25.69 -18.56 -6.44
N GLU A 143 -24.38 -18.76 -6.30
CA GLU A 143 -23.77 -19.06 -5.00
C GLU A 143 -23.95 -17.88 -4.04
N LEU A 144 -24.24 -18.19 -2.78
CA LEU A 144 -24.50 -17.16 -1.77
C LEU A 144 -23.20 -16.76 -1.08
N VAL A 145 -22.90 -15.47 -1.10
CA VAL A 145 -21.76 -14.86 -0.43
C VAL A 145 -22.28 -14.00 0.73
N VAL A 146 -21.60 -14.10 1.85
CA VAL A 146 -21.82 -13.22 3.00
C VAL A 146 -20.69 -12.19 3.02
N SER A 147 -21.06 -10.93 2.97
CA SER A 147 -20.14 -9.80 3.11
C SER A 147 -20.44 -9.05 4.40
N TYR A 148 -19.37 -8.73 5.14
CA TYR A 148 -19.42 -7.91 6.35
C TYR A 148 -19.18 -6.43 6.08
N SER A 149 -18.79 -6.05 4.86
CA SER A 149 -18.41 -4.67 4.55
C SER A 149 -18.73 -4.32 3.10
N MET A 150 -20.00 -4.48 2.73
CA MET A 150 -20.46 -4.06 1.39
C MET A 150 -20.20 -2.59 1.07
N PRO A 151 -20.37 -1.63 2.00
CA PRO A 151 -20.06 -0.22 1.71
C PRO A 151 -18.60 -0.01 1.32
N TYR A 152 -17.67 -0.71 1.98
CA TYR A 152 -16.25 -0.70 1.62
C TYR A 152 -16.04 -1.15 0.17
N PHE A 153 -16.61 -2.29 -0.25
CA PHE A 153 -16.42 -2.79 -1.61
C PHE A 153 -16.97 -1.84 -2.68
N ILE A 154 -18.08 -1.15 -2.40
CA ILE A 154 -18.64 -0.15 -3.31
C ILE A 154 -17.70 1.04 -3.47
N GLU A 155 -17.20 1.61 -2.37
CA GLU A 155 -16.25 2.73 -2.41
C GLU A 155 -14.91 2.33 -3.02
N MET A 156 -14.42 1.13 -2.71
CA MET A 156 -13.24 0.54 -3.35
C MET A 156 -13.45 0.39 -4.86
N GLY A 157 -14.61 -0.08 -5.30
CA GLY A 157 -14.96 -0.15 -6.73
C GLY A 157 -14.93 1.21 -7.41
N LYS A 158 -15.41 2.27 -6.75
CA LYS A 158 -15.29 3.65 -7.25
C LYS A 158 -13.83 4.09 -7.35
N LEU A 159 -13.00 3.71 -6.38
CA LEU A 159 -11.56 3.97 -6.39
C LEU A 159 -10.87 3.24 -7.57
N PHE A 160 -11.20 1.98 -7.83
CA PHE A 160 -10.64 1.26 -8.98
C PHE A 160 -11.05 1.88 -10.31
N LYS A 161 -12.28 2.39 -10.43
CA LYS A 161 -12.74 3.05 -11.67
C LYS A 161 -11.95 4.32 -11.99
N ARG A 162 -11.45 5.04 -10.98
CA ARG A 162 -10.72 6.31 -11.16
C ARG A 162 -9.21 6.15 -11.28
N THR A 163 -8.67 4.99 -10.91
CA THR A 163 -7.23 4.72 -10.90
C THR A 163 -6.81 4.02 -12.20
N ASP A 164 -5.62 4.36 -12.71
CA ASP A 164 -5.02 3.71 -13.88
C ASP A 164 -4.55 2.28 -13.52
N ARG A 165 -4.49 1.37 -14.50
CA ARG A 165 -4.12 -0.05 -14.29
C ARG A 165 -2.61 -0.27 -14.16
N ARG A 166 -1.78 0.74 -14.45
CA ARG A 166 -0.32 0.65 -14.56
C ARG A 166 0.39 0.16 -13.31
#